data_AF-G3ECK9-F1
#
_entry.id   AF-G3ECK9-F1
#
_cell.length_a   1.000
_cell.length_b   1.000
_cell.length_c   1.000
_cell.angle_alpha   90.00
_cell.angle_beta   90.00
_cell.angle_gamma   90.00
#
_symmetry.space_group_name_H-M   'P 1'
#
loop_
_entity.id
_entity.type
_entity.pdbx_description
1 polymer ?
#
loop_
_entity_poly.entity_id
_entity_poly.type
_entity_poly.pdbx_seq_one_letter_code
_entity_poly.pdbx_strand_id
1 'polypeptide(L)'
;AHAEECFFDKVEVGSKLGLMYEISEGGFLDIDVKIIDPDGELIYEGLRESSGKYTFAATKKGAYTYCFSNQMSTMTPKVVLFSMEVTEPEKVDLEKDSPTGEEGEHKKLETMLRNLGSALTSVKHEQEYMNVRDRNHRAINESTNKRVVMWSFF
;
A
#
# COMPACT_ATOMS: atom_id res chain seq x y z
N ALA A 1 21.80 -0.92 -12.14
CA ALA A 1 21.04 -2.09 -12.62
C ALA A 1 20.61 -2.99 -11.47
N HIS A 2 21.45 -3.20 -10.44
CA HIS A 2 21.02 -3.78 -9.15
C HIS A 2 20.72 -2.63 -8.19
N ALA A 3 19.45 -2.34 -7.98
CA ALA A 3 18.99 -1.32 -7.06
C ALA A 3 17.93 -1.93 -6.15
N GLU A 4 18.02 -1.58 -4.88
CA GLU A 4 17.01 -1.85 -3.86
C GLU A 4 16.54 -0.48 -3.36
N GLU A 5 15.24 -0.25 -3.43
CA GLU A 5 14.61 0.99 -2.99
C GLU A 5 13.72 0.66 -1.80
N CYS A 6 13.90 1.37 -0.69
CA CYS A 6 13.20 1.11 0.56
C CYS A 6 12.41 2.33 1.04
N PHE A 7 11.19 2.07 1.51
CA PHE A 7 10.26 3.04 2.08
C PHE A 7 9.95 2.66 3.52
N PHE A 8 9.58 3.63 4.36
CA PHE A 8 9.38 3.38 5.79
C PHE A 8 8.17 4.12 6.35
N ASP A 9 7.47 3.46 7.26
CA ASP A 9 6.39 4.04 8.07
C ASP A 9 6.66 3.85 9.56
N LYS A 10 6.45 4.92 10.34
CA LYS A 10 6.56 4.87 11.80
C LYS A 10 5.18 4.67 12.39
N VAL A 11 5.00 3.58 13.14
CA VAL A 11 3.70 3.18 13.68
C VAL A 11 3.77 2.83 15.16
N GLU A 12 2.62 2.94 15.83
CA GLU A 12 2.42 2.46 17.20
C GLU A 12 2.04 0.97 17.22
N VAL A 13 2.22 0.32 18.38
CA VAL A 13 1.81 -1.07 18.58
C VAL A 13 0.30 -1.23 18.31
N GLY A 14 -0.07 -2.27 17.57
CA GLY A 14 -1.45 -2.59 17.22
C GLY A 14 -1.98 -1.89 15.96
N SER A 15 -1.21 -0.98 15.36
CA SER A 15 -1.58 -0.37 14.06
C SER A 15 -1.61 -1.44 12.97
N LYS A 16 -2.60 -1.41 12.08
CA LYS A 16 -2.63 -2.29 10.91
C LYS A 16 -1.90 -1.59 9.77
N LEU A 17 -0.92 -2.27 9.18
CA LEU A 17 -0.22 -1.81 7.99
C LEU A 17 -0.66 -2.64 6.79
N GLY A 18 -0.86 -1.98 5.66
CA GLY A 18 -1.18 -2.57 4.37
C GLY A 18 -0.17 -2.13 3.32
N LEU A 19 0.36 -3.09 2.56
CA LEU A 19 1.12 -2.85 1.34
C LEU A 19 0.38 -3.47 0.15
N MET A 20 0.13 -2.69 -0.88
CA MET A 20 -0.34 -3.16 -2.18
C MET A 20 0.65 -2.74 -3.25
N TYR A 21 0.99 -3.63 -4.18
CA TYR A 21 1.93 -3.31 -5.24
C TYR A 21 1.64 -4.09 -6.54
N GLU A 22 2.04 -3.52 -7.67
CA GLU A 22 1.90 -4.08 -9.02
C GLU A 22 3.03 -3.57 -9.93
N ILE A 23 3.63 -4.47 -10.71
CA ILE A 23 4.73 -4.12 -11.61
C ILE A 23 4.11 -3.72 -12.95
N SER A 24 4.28 -2.45 -13.29
CA SER A 24 3.69 -1.86 -14.49
C SER A 24 4.58 -2.01 -15.73
N GLU A 25 5.90 -1.94 -15.57
CA GLU A 25 6.86 -2.00 -16.68
C GLU A 25 8.19 -2.64 -16.24
N GLY A 26 8.91 -3.24 -17.20
CA GLY A 26 10.30 -3.69 -17.05
C GLY A 26 10.48 -5.21 -16.97
N GLY A 27 11.41 -5.74 -17.79
CA GLY A 27 11.81 -7.15 -17.78
C GLY A 27 10.65 -8.15 -17.86
N PHE A 28 10.69 -9.15 -16.97
CA PHE A 28 9.65 -10.19 -16.83
C PHE A 28 8.46 -9.78 -15.94
N LEU A 29 8.32 -8.48 -15.61
CA LEU A 29 7.28 -7.98 -14.72
C LEU A 29 7.29 -8.61 -13.31
N ASP A 30 8.46 -8.97 -12.79
CA ASP A 30 8.67 -9.55 -11.46
C ASP A 30 9.52 -8.65 -10.54
N ILE A 31 9.32 -8.66 -9.24
CA ILE A 31 10.20 -7.96 -8.27
C ILE A 31 10.35 -8.80 -7.01
N ASP A 32 11.45 -8.58 -6.28
CA ASP A 32 11.59 -9.12 -4.93
C ASP A 32 11.14 -8.06 -3.93
N VAL A 33 10.26 -8.44 -3.00
CA VAL A 33 9.70 -7.54 -1.97
C VAL A 33 10.07 -8.06 -0.60
N LYS A 34 10.53 -7.17 0.28
CA LYS A 34 10.83 -7.49 1.67
C LYS A 34 10.18 -6.50 2.61
N ILE A 35 9.63 -7.00 3.70
CA ILE A 35 9.08 -6.19 4.79
C ILE A 35 9.86 -6.55 6.05
N ILE A 36 10.42 -5.53 6.69
CA ILE A 36 11.31 -5.66 7.82
C ILE A 36 10.72 -4.87 8.99
N ASP A 37 10.76 -5.48 10.17
CA ASP A 37 10.30 -4.87 11.41
C ASP A 37 11.31 -3.83 11.95
N PRO A 38 10.96 -3.08 13.01
CA PRO A 38 11.86 -2.08 13.60
C PRO A 38 13.15 -2.64 14.21
N ASP A 39 13.20 -3.94 14.53
CA ASP A 39 14.39 -4.62 15.07
C ASP A 39 15.27 -5.23 13.97
N GLY A 40 14.84 -5.17 12.71
CA GLY A 40 15.53 -5.75 11.58
C GLY A 40 15.10 -7.19 11.24
N GLU A 41 14.03 -7.70 11.87
CA GLU A 41 13.48 -9.02 11.59
C GLU A 41 12.63 -9.01 10.32
N LEU A 42 12.82 -10.04 9.48
CA LEU A 42 12.05 -10.21 8.25
C LEU A 42 10.62 -10.67 8.56
N ILE A 43 9.63 -9.84 8.24
CA ILE A 43 8.21 -10.13 8.40
C ILE A 43 7.68 -10.88 7.18
N TYR A 44 8.08 -10.44 6.00
CA TYR A 44 7.62 -10.99 4.74
C TYR A 44 8.71 -10.87 3.67
N GLU A 45 8.81 -11.90 2.84
CA GLU A 45 9.64 -11.93 1.64
C GLU A 45 8.83 -12.56 0.50
N GLY A 46 8.64 -11.80 -0.57
CA GLY A 46 8.10 -12.25 -1.84
C GLY A 46 9.22 -12.26 -2.88
N LEU A 47 9.40 -13.37 -3.57
CA LEU A 47 10.42 -13.51 -4.61
C LEU A 47 9.75 -13.57 -5.98
N ARG A 48 10.22 -12.74 -6.91
CA ARG A 48 9.75 -12.68 -8.30
C ARG A 48 8.22 -12.55 -8.43
N GLU A 49 7.61 -11.69 -7.62
CA GLU A 49 6.18 -11.44 -7.67
C GLU A 49 5.85 -10.31 -8.65
N SER A 50 4.73 -10.44 -9.38
CA SER A 50 4.24 -9.42 -10.31
C SER A 50 3.29 -8.41 -9.67
N SER A 51 2.66 -8.80 -8.56
CA SER A 51 1.74 -7.99 -7.78
C SER A 51 1.44 -8.68 -6.45
N GLY A 52 1.11 -7.92 -5.42
CA GLY A 52 0.71 -8.48 -4.13
C GLY A 52 -0.08 -7.50 -3.27
N LYS A 53 -0.86 -8.05 -2.33
CA LYS A 53 -1.48 -7.31 -1.23
C LYS A 53 -1.13 -8.01 0.07
N TYR A 54 -0.45 -7.30 0.95
CA TYR A 54 -0.05 -7.78 2.26
C TYR A 54 -0.63 -6.88 3.35
N THR A 55 -1.18 -7.46 4.40
CA THR A 55 -1.75 -6.71 5.52
C THR A 55 -1.41 -7.41 6.81
N PHE A 56 -0.83 -6.68 7.76
CA PHE A 56 -0.37 -7.21 9.03
C PHE A 56 -0.55 -6.17 10.14
N ALA A 57 -0.49 -6.62 11.39
CA ALA A 57 -0.55 -5.73 12.55
C ALA A 57 0.85 -5.49 13.12
N ALA A 58 1.13 -4.25 13.50
CA ALA A 58 2.36 -3.84 14.15
C ALA A 58 2.47 -4.52 15.52
N THR A 59 3.41 -5.44 15.67
CA THR A 59 3.70 -6.09 16.97
C THR A 59 4.52 -5.17 17.88
N LYS A 60 5.39 -4.37 17.28
CA LYS A 60 6.31 -3.45 17.96
C LYS A 60 6.12 -2.03 17.44
N LYS A 61 6.39 -1.05 18.31
CA LYS A 61 6.44 0.38 17.95
C LYS A 61 7.75 0.66 17.23
N GLY A 62 7.69 1.33 16.09
CA GLY A 62 8.90 1.74 15.37
C GLY A 62 8.69 1.92 13.88
N ALA A 63 9.80 1.97 13.15
CA ALA A 63 9.81 2.11 11.70
C ALA A 63 9.77 0.74 11.03
N TYR A 64 8.72 0.45 10.28
CA TYR A 64 8.65 -0.72 9.41
C TYR A 64 9.17 -0.34 8.03
N THR A 65 10.00 -1.20 7.44
CA THR A 65 10.69 -0.92 6.18
C THR A 65 10.18 -1.86 5.09
N TYR A 66 9.82 -1.29 3.93
CA TYR A 66 9.35 -1.98 2.74
C TYR A 66 10.36 -1.79 1.63
N CYS A 67 11.03 -2.85 1.20
CA CYS A 67 12.07 -2.79 0.19
C CYS A 67 11.64 -3.52 -1.08
N PHE A 68 11.87 -2.88 -2.23
CA PHE A 68 11.70 -3.44 -3.56
C PHE A 68 13.07 -3.62 -4.20
N SER A 69 13.45 -4.86 -4.47
CA SER A 69 14.76 -5.22 -4.99
C SER A 69 14.66 -5.74 -6.41
N ASN A 70 15.45 -5.12 -7.29
CA ASN A 70 15.65 -5.55 -8.67
C ASN A 70 17.00 -6.27 -8.84
N GLN A 71 17.41 -7.07 -7.85
CA GLN A 71 18.73 -7.71 -7.89
C GLN A 71 18.77 -8.92 -8.83
N MET A 72 17.67 -9.66 -8.98
CA MET A 72 17.64 -10.93 -9.71
C MET A 72 17.12 -10.83 -11.16
N SER A 73 16.39 -9.76 -11.50
CA SER A 73 15.70 -9.60 -12.80
C SER A 73 16.19 -8.40 -13.62
N THR A 74 17.21 -8.66 -14.45
CA THR A 74 17.50 -8.01 -15.75
C THR A 74 18.02 -6.55 -15.80
N MET A 75 18.60 -6.24 -16.97
CA MET A 75 19.34 -5.01 -17.35
C MET A 75 18.51 -3.72 -17.39
N THR A 76 17.18 -3.80 -17.29
CA THR A 76 16.26 -2.66 -17.45
C THR A 76 15.65 -2.25 -16.11
N PRO A 77 15.47 -0.94 -15.86
CA PRO A 77 14.73 -0.49 -14.68
C PRO A 77 13.28 -1.00 -14.72
N LYS A 78 12.72 -1.28 -13.54
CA LYS A 78 11.33 -1.71 -13.35
C LYS A 78 10.52 -0.57 -12.74
N VAL A 79 9.26 -0.45 -13.15
CA VAL A 79 8.32 0.54 -12.63
C VAL A 79 7.30 -0.15 -11.76
N VAL A 80 7.36 0.11 -10.45
CA VAL A 80 6.47 -0.46 -9.44
C VAL A 80 5.45 0.59 -9.02
N LEU A 81 4.17 0.28 -9.16
CA LEU A 81 3.09 1.04 -8.55
C LEU A 81 2.78 0.42 -7.19
N PHE A 82 2.79 1.21 -6.13
CA PHE A 82 2.48 0.70 -4.79
C PHE A 82 1.66 1.70 -3.97
N SER A 83 0.94 1.18 -2.99
CA SER A 83 0.19 1.92 -1.98
C SER A 83 0.51 1.38 -0.60
N MET A 84 0.76 2.29 0.34
CA MET A 84 1.04 2.00 1.75
C MET A 84 -0.06 2.62 2.60
N GLU A 85 -0.71 1.80 3.42
CA GLU A 85 -1.80 2.23 4.29
C GLU A 85 -1.49 1.90 5.73
N VAL A 86 -1.65 2.89 6.62
CA VAL A 86 -1.54 2.70 8.07
C VAL A 86 -2.87 3.04 8.70
N THR A 87 -3.48 2.06 9.35
CA THR A 87 -4.66 2.24 10.19
C THR A 87 -4.22 2.19 11.65
N GLU A 88 -4.28 3.32 12.33
CA GLU A 88 -4.03 3.38 13.78
C GLU A 88 -5.04 2.49 14.53
N PRO A 89 -4.64 1.85 15.64
CA PRO A 89 -5.60 1.13 16.46
C PRO A 89 -6.62 2.15 16.98
N GLU A 90 -7.91 1.82 16.90
CA GLU A 90 -8.93 2.61 17.59
C GLU A 90 -8.53 2.67 19.06
N LYS A 91 -8.17 3.87 19.53
CA LYS A 91 -8.16 4.17 20.95
C LYS A 91 -9.61 4.17 21.38
N VAL A 92 -10.14 2.99 21.63
CA VAL A 92 -11.36 2.84 22.39
C VAL A 92 -10.97 3.37 23.76
N ASP A 93 -11.35 4.61 24.06
CA ASP A 93 -11.29 5.16 25.41
C ASP A 93 -12.16 4.27 26.30
N LEU A 94 -11.62 3.14 26.74
CA LEU A 94 -12.13 2.32 27.81
C LEU A 94 -11.74 2.95 29.14
N GLU A 95 -11.87 4.27 29.26
CA GLU A 95 -11.96 4.91 30.56
C GLU A 95 -13.44 4.95 30.94
N LYS A 96 -13.74 4.02 31.84
CA LYS A 96 -14.72 4.08 32.92
C LYS A 96 -15.66 5.29 32.98
N ASP A 97 -16.87 4.90 33.36
CA ASP A 97 -17.89 5.67 34.06
C ASP A 97 -18.79 6.55 33.19
N SER A 98 -20.06 6.15 33.20
CA SER A 98 -21.22 6.97 32.90
C SER A 98 -21.03 8.43 33.27
N PRO A 99 -21.35 9.34 32.34
CA PRO A 99 -22.16 10.48 32.71
C PRO A 99 -23.45 10.39 31.90
N THR A 100 -24.54 10.18 32.62
CA THR A 100 -25.86 10.66 32.19
C THR A 100 -25.73 12.17 31.89
N GLY A 101 -25.66 12.57 30.62
CA GLY A 101 -25.62 13.98 30.22
C GLY A 101 -25.20 14.22 28.76
N GLU A 102 -25.58 15.38 28.22
CA GLU A 102 -25.38 15.85 26.83
C GLU A 102 -23.91 15.75 26.34
N GLU A 103 -22.92 15.82 27.24
CA GLU A 103 -21.48 15.72 26.91
C GLU A 103 -21.07 14.35 26.33
N GLY A 104 -21.74 13.26 26.72
CA GLY A 104 -21.47 11.92 26.19
C GLY A 104 -21.92 11.76 24.74
N GLU A 105 -22.98 12.45 24.33
CA GLU A 105 -23.46 12.43 22.94
C GLU A 105 -22.52 13.22 22.01
N HIS A 106 -22.00 14.36 22.48
CA HIS A 106 -21.01 15.14 21.74
C HIS A 106 -19.71 14.36 21.50
N LYS A 107 -19.16 13.69 22.51
CA LYS A 107 -17.95 12.86 22.36
C LYS A 107 -18.18 11.69 21.39
N LYS A 108 -19.37 11.07 21.42
CA LYS A 108 -19.75 10.00 20.49
C LYS A 108 -19.90 10.49 19.05
N LEU A 109 -20.40 11.70 18.86
CA LEU A 109 -20.54 12.30 17.53
C LEU A 109 -19.17 12.66 16.94
N GLU A 110 -18.25 13.16 17.77
CA GLU A 110 -16.86 13.43 17.38
C GLU A 110 -16.11 12.15 16.97
N THR A 111 -16.26 11.05 17.71
CA THR A 111 -15.64 9.77 17.34
C THR A 111 -16.22 9.21 16.03
N MET A 112 -17.54 9.27 15.83
CA MET A 112 -18.15 8.89 14.56
C MET A 112 -17.65 9.74 13.39
N LEU A 113 -17.51 11.06 13.59
CA LEU A 113 -17.02 11.96 12.55
C LEU A 113 -15.55 11.64 12.18
N ARG A 114 -14.71 11.36 13.18
CA ARG A 114 -13.32 10.94 12.96
C ARG A 114 -13.24 9.61 12.21
N ASN A 115 -14.06 8.65 12.60
CA ASN A 115 -14.14 7.34 11.94
C ASN A 115 -14.59 7.48 10.48
N LEU A 116 -15.65 8.26 10.23
CA LEU A 116 -16.13 8.55 8.87
C LEU A 116 -15.04 9.25 8.04
N GLY A 117 -14.35 10.23 8.62
CA GLY A 117 -13.26 10.95 7.96
C GLY A 117 -12.11 10.02 7.58
N SER A 118 -11.71 9.11 8.48
CA SER A 118 -10.68 8.11 8.20
C SER A 118 -11.10 7.13 7.09
N ALA A 119 -12.33 6.63 7.14
CA ALA A 119 -12.88 5.72 6.14
C ALA A 119 -12.97 6.37 4.76
N LEU A 120 -13.44 7.62 4.68
CA LEU A 120 -13.53 8.37 3.43
C LEU A 120 -12.14 8.69 2.85
N THR A 121 -11.16 8.94 3.71
CA THR A 121 -9.77 9.13 3.29
C THR A 121 -9.20 7.84 2.71
N SER A 122 -9.45 6.68 3.32
CA SER A 122 -9.03 5.37 2.76
C SER A 122 -9.69 5.10 1.41
N VAL A 123 -11.01 5.31 1.29
CA VAL A 123 -11.74 5.15 0.01
C VAL A 123 -11.15 6.05 -1.08
N LYS A 124 -10.76 7.28 -0.74
CA LYS A 124 -10.13 8.21 -1.67
C LYS A 124 -8.79 7.67 -2.19
N HIS A 125 -7.94 7.13 -1.33
CA HIS A 125 -6.66 6.56 -1.74
C HIS A 125 -6.86 5.36 -2.68
N GLU A 126 -7.81 4.47 -2.37
CA GLU A 126 -8.17 3.34 -3.24
C GLU A 126 -8.67 3.81 -4.62
N GLN A 127 -9.48 4.88 -4.68
CA GLN A 127 -9.92 5.47 -5.95
C GLN A 127 -8.75 6.08 -6.74
N GLU A 128 -7.83 6.78 -6.10
CA GLU A 128 -6.64 7.33 -6.74
C GLU A 128 -5.78 6.21 -7.34
N TYR A 129 -5.59 5.11 -6.61
CA TYR A 129 -4.92 3.90 -7.11
C TYR A 129 -5.62 3.34 -8.36
N MET A 130 -6.94 3.13 -8.29
CA MET A 130 -7.72 2.60 -9.42
C MET A 130 -7.67 3.50 -10.65
N ASN A 131 -7.68 4.82 -10.46
CA ASN A 131 -7.57 5.79 -11.56
C ASN A 131 -6.19 5.75 -12.23
N VAL A 132 -5.11 5.66 -11.45
CA VAL A 132 -3.74 5.52 -11.99
C VAL A 132 -3.61 4.21 -12.77
N ARG A 133 -4.12 3.12 -12.18
CA ARG A 133 -4.12 1.80 -12.81
C ARG A 133 -4.90 1.77 -14.12
N ASP A 134 -6.13 2.31 -14.17
CA ASP A 134 -6.93 2.38 -15.39
C ASP A 134 -6.23 3.18 -16.50
N ARG A 135 -5.65 4.33 -16.14
CA ARG A 135 -4.89 5.15 -17.08
C ARG A 135 -3.72 4.39 -17.69
N ASN A 136 -2.96 3.66 -16.87
CA ASN A 136 -1.83 2.85 -17.33
C ASN A 136 -2.28 1.70 -18.24
N HIS A 137 -3.28 0.91 -17.83
CA HIS A 137 -3.81 -0.17 -18.67
C HIS A 137 -4.36 0.34 -20.00
N ARG A 138 -5.06 1.48 -20.00
CA ARG A 138 -5.58 2.10 -21.21
C ARG A 138 -4.46 2.52 -22.16
N ALA A 139 -3.39 3.12 -21.64
CA ALA A 139 -2.22 3.51 -22.44
C ALA A 139 -1.52 2.28 -23.06
N ILE A 140 -1.33 1.22 -22.27
CA ILE A 140 -0.75 -0.04 -22.74
C ILE A 140 -1.62 -0.65 -23.86
N ASN A 141 -2.94 -0.73 -23.65
CA ASN A 141 -3.88 -1.27 -24.63
C ASN A 141 -3.88 -0.46 -25.93
N GLU A 142 -3.92 0.86 -25.85
CA GLU A 142 -3.90 1.72 -27.04
C GLU A 142 -2.57 1.57 -27.82
N SER A 143 -1.44 1.52 -27.11
CA SER A 143 -0.13 1.33 -27.74
C SER A 143 0.00 -0.04 -28.41
N THR A 144 -0.54 -1.08 -27.78
CA THR A 144 -0.52 -2.46 -28.29
C THR A 144 -1.41 -2.58 -29.52
N ASN A 145 -2.63 -2.03 -29.46
CA ASN A 145 -3.55 -1.99 -30.58
C ASN A 145 -2.94 -1.25 -31.79
N LYS A 146 -2.37 -0.05 -31.57
CA LYS A 146 -1.67 0.70 -32.62
C LYS A 146 -0.58 -0.12 -33.31
N ARG A 147 0.23 -0.86 -32.53
CA ARG A 147 1.26 -1.74 -33.09
C ARG A 147 0.62 -2.85 -33.93
N VAL A 148 -0.34 -3.59 -33.39
CA VAL A 148 -1.01 -4.71 -34.10
C VAL A 148 -1.64 -4.24 -35.42
N VAL A 149 -2.34 -3.11 -35.40
CA VAL A 149 -2.95 -2.54 -36.61
C VAL A 149 -1.87 -2.18 -37.64
N MET A 150 -0.79 -1.53 -37.24
CA MET A 150 0.33 -1.26 -38.14
C MET A 150 0.91 -2.54 -38.75
N TRP A 151 1.14 -3.58 -37.95
CA TRP A 151 1.62 -4.88 -38.45
C TRP A 151 0.63 -5.58 -39.40
N SER A 152 -0.68 -5.32 -39.28
CA SER A 152 -1.68 -5.93 -40.16
C SER A 152 -1.83 -5.24 -41.52
N PHE A 153 -1.32 -4.01 -41.66
CA PHE A 153 -1.30 -3.28 -42.92
C PHE A 153 -0.08 -3.59 -43.80
N PHE A 154 0.98 -4.17 -43.24
CA PHE A 154 2.20 -4.60 -43.94
C PHE A 154 2.23 -6.12 -44.11
#